data_AF-A0A960AE59-F1
#
_entry.id   AF-A0A960AE59-F1
#
_cell.length_a   1.000
_cell.length_b   1.000
_cell.length_c   1.000
_cell.angle_alpha   90.00
_cell.angle_beta   90.00
_cell.angle_gamma   90.00
#
_symmetry.space_group_name_H-M   'P 1'
#
loop_
_entity.id
_entity.type
_entity.pdbx_description
1 polymer ?
#
loop_
_entity_poly.entity_id
_entity_poly.type
_entity_poly.pdbx_seq_one_letter_code
_entity_poly.pdbx_strand_id
1 'polypeptide(L)'
;MTRAAQHALNRMTTLIVLAITLAATVALCAATTLVAPASQAARHAPSRSTTPSSAGILTLDPGDIDATPDAWKGGYLVLQPWEYARIPALKAKNPNLKILMYKDVSATRKDVEWATGIASTGVTYQEAAANNWLLTDAGGRVIEWSDWTGLYPADIGRAGYQQRWGDNVLAELRKYHWDGVMMDDTLTYLSHPTVGDRKSVQIPTDQAMYDATESFLDHVAGRIKQAGFMAVPNVTVEWNTWRAVMEDWTHYVSGWENEYFVKWGLDRSGARFVGADWQWKMEMSAWLADRNVPLLAITYSNRDDLAIQTYHRATWLLTWNGRTGASIFVPYEANVDHWTARSTVAIGTPTEARHVVGSTGVWRRNYTAGTTLVNPTTQARSIDVGPGYYRLNGRQVTSVNVPALSGVILRRS
;
A
#
# COMPACT_ATOMS: atom_id res chain seq x y z
N MET A 1 0.65 4.22 17.84
CA MET A 1 -0.78 3.86 18.00
C MET A 1 -0.97 2.50 17.32
N THR A 2 -1.63 1.57 18.00
CA THR A 2 -1.45 0.11 17.89
C THR A 2 -2.72 -0.63 17.43
N ARG A 3 -2.59 -1.93 17.06
CA ARG A 3 -3.61 -3.02 16.99
C ARG A 3 -4.14 -3.51 15.62
N ALA A 4 -3.31 -3.65 14.56
CA ALA A 4 -3.79 -4.26 13.31
C ALA A 4 -3.62 -5.79 13.24
N ALA A 5 -2.47 -6.37 13.60
CA ALA A 5 -2.25 -7.83 13.45
C ALA A 5 -2.10 -8.59 14.79
N GLN A 6 -2.36 -7.94 15.92
CA GLN A 6 -2.58 -8.65 17.20
C GLN A 6 -3.88 -9.48 17.19
N HIS A 7 -4.80 -9.22 16.25
CA HIS A 7 -6.02 -10.01 16.05
C HIS A 7 -5.84 -11.25 15.15
N ALA A 8 -4.83 -11.28 14.29
CA ALA A 8 -4.52 -12.46 13.47
C ALA A 8 -3.87 -13.60 14.29
N LEU A 9 -3.28 -13.29 15.46
CA LEU A 9 -2.44 -14.23 16.20
C LEU A 9 -3.18 -15.14 17.20
N ASN A 10 -4.43 -14.83 17.58
CA ASN A 10 -5.11 -15.54 18.67
C ASN A 10 -6.02 -16.72 18.25
N ARG A 11 -5.94 -17.21 17.00
CA ARG A 11 -6.82 -18.31 16.53
C ARG A 11 -6.14 -19.38 15.67
N MET A 12 -4.87 -19.69 15.90
CA MET A 12 -4.30 -20.96 15.44
C MET A 12 -4.46 -22.03 16.53
N THR A 13 -5.68 -22.56 16.66
CA THR A 13 -5.89 -23.86 17.29
C THR A 13 -7.02 -24.59 16.58
N THR A 14 -6.67 -25.75 16.02
CA THR A 14 -7.55 -26.87 15.63
C THR A 14 -8.31 -26.74 14.30
N LEU A 15 -7.85 -27.42 13.24
CA LEU A 15 -8.43 -28.68 12.72
C LEU A 15 -7.87 -29.04 11.34
N ILE A 16 -7.24 -30.22 11.27
CA ILE A 16 -6.85 -30.96 10.06
C ILE A 16 -7.91 -32.04 9.83
N VAL A 17 -7.99 -32.56 8.60
CA VAL A 17 -8.52 -33.88 8.14
C VAL A 17 -9.96 -33.77 7.55
N LEU A 18 -10.36 -34.22 6.33
CA LEU A 18 -10.01 -35.41 5.51
C LEU A 18 -10.50 -35.28 4.02
N ALA A 19 -9.75 -35.87 3.08
CA ALA A 19 -10.07 -36.64 1.84
C ALA A 19 -11.04 -36.17 0.72
N ILE A 20 -10.68 -36.46 -0.55
CA ILE A 20 -10.99 -37.73 -1.29
C ILE A 20 -10.29 -37.74 -2.67
N THR A 21 -9.79 -38.93 -3.04
CA THR A 21 -9.14 -39.37 -4.29
C THR A 21 -10.12 -39.99 -5.31
N LEU A 22 -9.89 -39.84 -6.64
CA LEU A 22 -10.03 -40.89 -7.69
C LEU A 22 -9.52 -40.38 -9.08
N ALA A 23 -8.39 -40.87 -9.60
CA ALA A 23 -8.17 -41.88 -10.68
C ALA A 23 -8.45 -41.42 -12.14
N ALA A 24 -7.40 -41.31 -12.98
CA ALA A 24 -7.03 -42.21 -14.12
C ALA A 24 -7.78 -41.87 -15.44
N THR A 25 -7.27 -41.91 -16.69
CA THR A 25 -6.07 -42.51 -17.33
C THR A 25 -5.85 -41.85 -18.71
N VAL A 26 -4.67 -42.09 -19.28
CA VAL A 26 -4.06 -41.67 -20.57
C VAL A 26 -4.93 -41.85 -21.84
N ALA A 27 -4.81 -40.91 -22.78
CA ALA A 27 -4.90 -41.20 -24.22
C ALA A 27 -4.03 -40.22 -25.04
N LEU A 28 -2.92 -40.74 -25.56
CA LEU A 28 -2.04 -40.12 -26.55
C LEU A 28 -2.60 -40.44 -27.95
N CYS A 29 -3.02 -39.44 -28.71
CA CYS A 29 -3.29 -39.59 -30.15
C CYS A 29 -2.67 -38.42 -30.91
N ALA A 30 -1.57 -38.70 -31.61
CA ALA A 30 -1.06 -37.88 -32.68
C ALA A 30 -1.94 -38.08 -33.93
N ALA A 31 -2.39 -37.00 -34.53
CA ALA A 31 -2.87 -36.99 -35.91
C ALA A 31 -2.67 -35.58 -36.50
N THR A 32 -1.70 -35.51 -37.41
CA THR A 32 -1.43 -34.44 -38.36
C THR A 32 -2.58 -34.29 -39.36
N THR A 33 -3.11 -33.08 -39.57
CA THR A 33 -3.73 -32.68 -40.84
C THR A 33 -3.73 -31.16 -41.06
N LEU A 34 -3.11 -30.80 -42.19
CA LEU A 34 -3.46 -29.73 -43.14
C LEU A 34 -3.45 -28.26 -42.69
N VAL A 35 -2.37 -27.58 -43.10
CA VAL A 35 -2.28 -26.12 -43.23
C VAL A 35 -3.20 -25.66 -44.38
N ALA A 36 -4.17 -24.81 -44.05
CA ALA A 36 -4.85 -23.94 -45.00
C ALA A 36 -4.45 -22.48 -44.72
N PRO A 37 -4.27 -21.62 -45.74
CA PRO A 37 -3.83 -20.25 -45.53
C PRO A 37 -5.02 -19.43 -45.02
N ALA A 38 -5.06 -19.18 -43.71
CA ALA A 38 -6.00 -18.23 -43.14
C ALA A 38 -5.49 -16.81 -43.41
N SER A 39 -6.18 -16.09 -44.29
CA SER A 39 -6.03 -14.65 -44.51
C SER A 39 -6.02 -13.89 -43.19
N GLN A 40 -4.87 -13.33 -42.82
CA GLN A 40 -4.72 -12.54 -41.61
C GLN A 40 -5.27 -11.13 -41.85
N ALA A 41 -6.60 -11.01 -41.82
CA ALA A 41 -7.22 -9.72 -41.55
C ALA A 41 -6.92 -9.38 -40.09
N ALA A 42 -5.85 -8.61 -39.87
CA ALA A 42 -5.48 -8.08 -38.58
C ALA A 42 -6.62 -7.20 -38.03
N ARG A 43 -7.53 -7.83 -37.28
CA ARG A 43 -8.46 -7.13 -36.40
C ARG A 43 -7.58 -6.40 -35.39
N HIS A 44 -7.36 -5.10 -35.63
CA HIS A 44 -6.81 -4.23 -34.62
C HIS A 44 -7.75 -4.30 -33.42
N ALA A 45 -7.31 -4.98 -32.36
CA ALA A 45 -7.99 -4.90 -31.08
C ALA A 45 -8.04 -3.42 -30.70
N PRO A 46 -9.21 -2.89 -30.28
CA PRO A 46 -9.29 -1.50 -29.87
C PRO A 46 -8.26 -1.29 -28.75
N SER A 47 -7.38 -0.30 -28.93
CA SER A 47 -6.45 0.13 -27.90
C SER A 47 -7.28 0.52 -26.69
N ARG A 48 -7.35 -0.36 -25.68
CA ARG A 48 -8.00 -0.04 -24.41
C ARG A 48 -7.37 1.24 -23.93
N SER A 49 -8.18 2.29 -23.75
CA SER A 49 -7.75 3.51 -23.07
C SER A 49 -7.10 3.11 -21.74
N THR A 50 -5.77 3.18 -21.68
CA THR A 50 -4.98 2.74 -20.53
C THR A 50 -4.85 3.87 -19.52
N THR A 51 -5.94 4.55 -19.18
CA THR A 51 -5.90 5.49 -18.06
C THR A 51 -5.43 4.72 -16.83
N PRO A 52 -4.28 5.06 -16.22
CA PRO A 52 -3.78 4.34 -15.07
C PRO A 52 -4.84 4.36 -13.96
N SER A 53 -5.17 3.20 -13.42
CA SER A 53 -6.05 3.13 -12.26
C SER A 53 -5.33 3.75 -11.07
N SER A 54 -5.94 4.77 -10.46
CA SER A 54 -5.43 5.43 -9.26
C SER A 54 -5.96 4.83 -7.98
N ALA A 55 -6.59 3.66 -8.05
CA ALA A 55 -7.00 2.86 -6.92
C ALA A 55 -6.03 1.69 -6.75
N GLY A 56 -5.79 1.31 -5.51
CA GLY A 56 -4.98 0.15 -5.18
C GLY A 56 -5.61 -0.64 -4.05
N ILE A 57 -5.07 -1.82 -3.80
CA ILE A 57 -5.55 -2.76 -2.79
C ILE A 57 -4.34 -3.24 -1.98
N LEU A 58 -4.54 -3.40 -0.68
CA LEU A 58 -3.61 -4.03 0.24
C LEU A 58 -4.39 -5.14 0.95
N THR A 59 -3.91 -6.36 0.88
CA THR A 59 -4.54 -7.55 1.48
C THR A 59 -3.44 -8.34 2.17
N LEU A 60 -3.23 -8.05 3.45
CA LEU A 60 -2.15 -8.64 4.25
C LEU A 60 -2.64 -9.65 5.27
N ASP A 61 -3.94 -9.66 5.58
CA ASP A 61 -4.52 -10.63 6.49
C ASP A 61 -5.02 -11.89 5.75
N PRO A 62 -5.04 -13.05 6.42
CA PRO A 62 -5.55 -14.28 5.84
C PRO A 62 -6.98 -14.11 5.31
N GLY A 63 -7.17 -14.48 4.04
CA GLY A 63 -8.46 -14.48 3.35
C GLY A 63 -8.91 -13.15 2.75
N ASP A 64 -8.22 -12.04 3.01
CA ASP A 64 -8.54 -10.73 2.43
C ASP A 64 -8.54 -10.75 0.89
N ILE A 65 -7.53 -11.39 0.28
CA ILE A 65 -7.42 -11.49 -1.18
C ILE A 65 -8.52 -12.38 -1.78
N ASP A 66 -8.96 -13.41 -1.07
CA ASP A 66 -10.08 -14.26 -1.48
C ASP A 66 -11.40 -13.49 -1.39
N ALA A 67 -11.56 -12.65 -0.36
CA ALA A 67 -12.71 -11.78 -0.19
C ALA A 67 -12.73 -10.61 -1.18
N THR A 68 -11.61 -10.33 -1.88
CA THR A 68 -11.46 -9.20 -2.82
C THR A 68 -11.27 -9.68 -4.27
N PRO A 69 -12.31 -10.28 -4.92
CA PRO A 69 -12.19 -10.88 -6.25
C PRO A 69 -11.88 -9.88 -7.37
N ASP A 70 -12.09 -8.58 -7.10
CA ASP A 70 -11.91 -7.47 -8.01
C ASP A 70 -10.59 -6.70 -7.82
N ALA A 71 -9.66 -7.21 -7.00
CA ALA A 71 -8.35 -6.59 -6.76
C ALA A 71 -7.58 -6.28 -8.06
N TRP A 72 -7.80 -7.08 -9.11
CA TRP A 72 -7.19 -6.91 -10.43
C TRP A 72 -7.57 -5.60 -11.15
N LYS A 73 -8.64 -4.91 -10.74
CA LYS A 73 -9.06 -3.63 -11.33
C LYS A 73 -8.18 -2.43 -10.92
N GLY A 74 -7.34 -2.61 -9.90
CA GLY A 74 -6.43 -1.59 -9.38
C GLY A 74 -5.22 -1.32 -10.28
N GLY A 75 -4.46 -0.28 -9.93
CA GLY A 75 -3.12 -0.03 -10.45
C GLY A 75 -2.03 -0.69 -9.61
N TYR A 76 -2.30 -0.89 -8.31
CA TYR A 76 -1.39 -1.49 -7.33
C TYR A 76 -2.12 -2.52 -6.47
N LEU A 77 -1.43 -3.61 -6.14
CA LEU A 77 -1.87 -4.65 -5.22
C LEU A 77 -0.70 -5.07 -4.33
N VAL A 78 -0.83 -4.93 -3.02
CA VAL A 78 0.15 -5.42 -2.03
C VAL A 78 -0.36 -6.73 -1.45
N LEU A 79 0.48 -7.76 -1.49
CA LEU A 79 0.17 -9.10 -1.00
C LEU A 79 1.25 -9.60 -0.05
N GLN A 80 0.86 -10.50 0.85
CA GLN A 80 1.82 -11.35 1.55
C GLN A 80 2.61 -12.23 0.57
N PRO A 81 3.87 -12.57 0.88
CA PRO A 81 4.76 -13.23 -0.08
C PRO A 81 4.33 -14.68 -0.40
N TRP A 82 3.58 -15.34 0.48
CA TRP A 82 3.01 -16.68 0.21
C TRP A 82 1.83 -16.67 -0.77
N GLU A 83 1.26 -15.52 -1.11
CA GLU A 83 0.15 -15.39 -2.08
C GLU A 83 0.62 -15.38 -3.54
N TYR A 84 1.93 -15.60 -3.78
CA TYR A 84 2.56 -15.50 -5.09
C TYR A 84 1.87 -16.32 -6.19
N ALA A 85 1.26 -17.46 -5.85
CA ALA A 85 0.61 -18.34 -6.81
C ALA A 85 -0.58 -17.66 -7.53
N ARG A 86 -1.09 -16.55 -6.99
CA ARG A 86 -2.19 -15.77 -7.59
C ARG A 86 -1.74 -14.83 -8.69
N ILE A 87 -0.45 -14.48 -8.74
CA ILE A 87 0.11 -13.47 -9.65
C ILE A 87 -0.25 -13.77 -11.12
N PRO A 88 -0.07 -14.99 -11.67
CA PRO A 88 -0.39 -15.26 -13.07
C PRO A 88 -1.85 -14.99 -13.42
N ALA A 89 -2.79 -15.42 -12.56
CA ALA A 89 -4.22 -15.22 -12.80
C ALA A 89 -4.63 -13.75 -12.71
N LEU A 90 -4.02 -12.98 -11.80
CA LEU A 90 -4.25 -11.55 -11.67
C LEU A 90 -3.69 -10.78 -12.89
N LYS A 91 -2.47 -11.11 -13.32
CA LYS A 91 -1.83 -10.51 -14.51
C LYS A 91 -2.56 -10.85 -15.81
N ALA A 92 -3.15 -12.03 -15.93
CA ALA A 92 -3.99 -12.38 -17.08
C ALA A 92 -5.21 -11.47 -17.21
N LYS A 93 -5.79 -11.01 -16.09
CA LYS A 93 -6.91 -10.05 -16.08
C LYS A 93 -6.45 -8.61 -16.30
N ASN A 94 -5.34 -8.22 -15.67
CA ASN A 94 -4.75 -6.89 -15.79
C ASN A 94 -3.21 -6.97 -15.88
N PRO A 95 -2.64 -6.96 -17.11
CA PRO A 95 -1.19 -7.00 -17.30
C PRO A 95 -0.47 -5.78 -16.73
N ASN A 96 -1.17 -4.65 -16.55
CA ASN A 96 -0.62 -3.39 -16.06
C ASN A 96 -0.67 -3.26 -14.53
N LEU A 97 -1.35 -4.16 -13.81
CA LEU A 97 -1.40 -4.16 -12.35
C LEU A 97 0.03 -4.31 -11.79
N LYS A 98 0.43 -3.45 -10.86
CA LYS A 98 1.68 -3.64 -10.10
C LYS A 98 1.40 -4.45 -8.85
N ILE A 99 2.00 -5.63 -8.76
CA ILE A 99 1.84 -6.53 -7.61
C ILE A 99 3.12 -6.48 -6.78
N LEU A 100 3.00 -5.97 -5.56
CA LEU A 100 4.10 -5.76 -4.63
C LEU A 100 4.06 -6.81 -3.52
N MET A 101 5.23 -7.38 -3.23
CA MET A 101 5.44 -8.32 -2.15
C MET A 101 5.63 -7.58 -0.84
N TYR A 102 4.89 -7.88 0.21
CA TYR A 102 5.14 -7.36 1.55
C TYR A 102 6.43 -7.95 2.15
N LYS A 103 7.31 -7.09 2.68
CA LYS A 103 8.45 -7.48 3.52
C LYS A 103 8.72 -6.43 4.60
N ASP A 104 8.80 -6.86 5.86
CA ASP A 104 9.34 -6.05 6.95
C ASP A 104 10.86 -5.83 6.78
N VAL A 105 11.29 -4.58 6.94
CA VAL A 105 12.68 -4.12 6.86
C VAL A 105 13.39 -4.18 8.20
N SER A 106 12.74 -3.72 9.26
CA SER A 106 13.40 -3.35 10.51
C SER A 106 13.34 -4.43 11.58
N ALA A 107 12.51 -5.46 11.38
CA ALA A 107 12.39 -6.57 12.29
C ALA A 107 12.42 -7.94 11.59
N THR A 108 12.58 -8.97 12.42
CA THR A 108 12.47 -10.36 12.02
C THR A 108 11.44 -11.05 12.92
N ARG A 109 10.73 -12.02 12.35
CA ARG A 109 9.71 -12.78 13.08
C ARG A 109 10.29 -14.08 13.60
N LYS A 110 10.15 -14.32 14.91
CA LYS A 110 10.63 -15.54 15.56
C LYS A 110 9.71 -16.73 15.33
N ASP A 111 8.41 -16.49 15.42
CA ASP A 111 7.41 -17.47 15.05
C ASP A 111 7.42 -17.59 13.54
N VAL A 112 7.71 -18.80 13.10
CA VAL A 112 8.02 -19.01 11.71
C VAL A 112 6.67 -19.04 10.94
N GLU A 113 6.56 -18.28 9.85
CA GLU A 113 5.39 -18.25 8.94
C GLU A 113 5.53 -19.32 7.83
N TRP A 114 5.94 -20.54 8.17
CA TRP A 114 6.52 -21.50 7.22
C TRP A 114 5.61 -22.61 6.74
N ALA A 115 4.28 -22.44 6.72
CA ALA A 115 3.47 -23.42 5.98
C ALA A 115 3.92 -23.54 4.50
N THR A 116 4.51 -22.46 3.95
CA THR A 116 5.02 -22.36 2.57
C THR A 116 6.54 -22.23 2.46
N GLY A 117 7.25 -22.08 3.58
CA GLY A 117 8.70 -21.78 3.61
C GLY A 117 9.08 -20.35 3.17
N ILE A 118 8.12 -19.42 3.10
CA ILE A 118 8.33 -18.02 2.70
C ILE A 118 7.96 -17.11 3.86
N ALA A 119 8.89 -16.24 4.29
CA ALA A 119 8.69 -15.34 5.42
C ALA A 119 8.17 -13.96 4.97
N SER A 120 7.40 -13.26 5.80
CA SER A 120 7.05 -11.83 5.62
C SER A 120 8.20 -10.85 5.92
N THR A 121 9.40 -11.36 6.19
CA THR A 121 10.62 -10.57 6.48
C THR A 121 11.68 -10.90 5.44
N GLY A 122 12.64 -9.99 5.21
CA GLY A 122 13.74 -10.26 4.28
C GLY A 122 14.86 -11.13 4.89
N VAL A 123 14.94 -11.22 6.21
CA VAL A 123 15.86 -12.09 6.95
C VAL A 123 15.07 -12.78 8.06
N THR A 124 15.28 -14.09 8.23
CA THR A 124 14.63 -14.84 9.31
C THR A 124 15.25 -14.53 10.67
N TYR A 125 14.50 -14.75 11.75
CA TYR A 125 15.02 -14.59 13.10
C TYR A 125 16.27 -15.47 13.36
N GLN A 126 16.28 -16.70 12.84
CA GLN A 126 17.41 -17.62 13.01
C GLN A 126 18.68 -17.10 12.33
N GLU A 127 18.55 -16.55 11.12
CA GLU A 127 19.68 -15.92 10.42
C GLU A 127 20.17 -14.68 11.17
N ALA A 128 19.26 -13.81 11.61
CA ALA A 128 19.61 -12.61 12.36
C ALA A 128 20.30 -12.95 13.70
N ALA A 129 19.80 -13.96 14.42
CA ALA A 129 20.42 -14.45 15.65
C ALA A 129 21.80 -15.05 15.41
N ALA A 130 21.95 -15.89 14.39
CA ALA A 130 23.23 -16.54 14.07
C ALA A 130 24.33 -15.55 13.64
N ASN A 131 23.95 -14.38 13.13
CA ASN A 131 24.87 -13.35 12.66
C ASN A 131 24.96 -12.12 13.60
N ASN A 132 24.37 -12.19 14.80
CA ASN A 132 24.34 -11.09 15.77
C ASN A 132 23.73 -9.79 15.22
N TRP A 133 22.68 -9.89 14.40
CA TRP A 133 21.97 -8.74 13.85
C TRP A 133 20.75 -8.33 14.67
N LEU A 134 20.31 -9.12 15.64
CA LEU A 134 19.20 -8.71 16.52
C LEU A 134 19.64 -7.56 17.45
N LEU A 135 18.79 -6.56 17.62
CA LEU A 135 19.06 -5.46 18.56
C LEU A 135 19.02 -5.98 20.00
N THR A 136 19.92 -5.48 20.85
CA THR A 136 20.02 -5.88 22.25
C THR A 136 20.09 -4.69 23.19
N ASP A 137 19.64 -4.89 24.43
CA ASP A 137 19.88 -3.94 25.51
C ASP A 137 21.32 -4.01 26.05
N ALA A 138 21.67 -3.11 26.99
CA ALA A 138 22.99 -3.06 27.62
C ALA A 138 23.34 -4.32 28.43
N GLY A 139 22.35 -5.15 28.78
CA GLY A 139 22.55 -6.45 29.42
C GLY A 139 22.66 -7.62 28.43
N GLY A 140 22.72 -7.34 27.13
CA GLY A 140 22.78 -8.36 26.07
C GLY A 140 21.46 -9.07 25.81
N ARG A 141 20.32 -8.56 26.31
CA ARG A 141 19.02 -9.17 26.05
C ARG A 141 18.48 -8.68 24.72
N VAL A 142 18.02 -9.60 23.89
CA VAL A 142 17.34 -9.30 22.63
C VAL A 142 16.10 -8.43 22.89
N ILE A 143 15.94 -7.39 22.08
CA ILE A 143 14.80 -6.48 22.12
C ILE A 143 13.64 -7.10 21.32
N GLU A 144 12.43 -6.91 21.83
CA GLU A 144 11.17 -7.27 21.18
C GLU A 144 10.26 -6.03 21.21
N TRP A 145 9.52 -5.80 20.14
CA TRP A 145 8.48 -4.76 20.12
C TRP A 145 7.27 -5.20 20.92
N SER A 146 6.74 -4.29 21.74
CA SER A 146 5.64 -4.58 22.68
C SER A 146 4.26 -4.42 22.06
N ASP A 147 4.16 -3.61 21.01
CA ASP A 147 2.97 -3.45 20.18
C ASP A 147 2.84 -4.55 19.12
N TRP A 148 3.93 -5.28 18.87
CA TRP A 148 4.01 -6.38 17.91
C TRP A 148 4.76 -7.59 18.47
N THR A 149 4.06 -8.37 19.31
CA THR A 149 4.60 -9.60 19.89
C THR A 149 5.13 -10.54 18.81
N GLY A 150 6.36 -11.03 18.99
CA GLY A 150 7.04 -11.91 18.05
C GLY A 150 7.88 -11.22 16.97
N LEU A 151 7.86 -9.89 16.88
CA LEU A 151 8.78 -9.09 16.06
C LEU A 151 9.99 -8.61 16.86
N TYR A 152 11.17 -8.93 16.33
CA TYR A 152 12.45 -8.66 16.94
C TYR A 152 13.25 -7.72 16.03
N PRO A 153 13.44 -6.45 16.40
CA PRO A 153 14.16 -5.50 15.56
C PRO A 153 15.60 -5.93 15.30
N ALA A 154 16.10 -5.60 14.12
CA ALA A 154 17.45 -5.91 13.66
C ALA A 154 18.27 -4.63 13.39
N ASP A 155 19.59 -4.77 13.42
CA ASP A 155 20.57 -3.73 13.08
C ASP A 155 20.66 -3.59 11.55
N ILE A 156 19.69 -2.87 10.96
CA ILE A 156 19.56 -2.71 9.50
C ILE A 156 20.71 -1.91 8.86
N GLY A 157 21.51 -1.20 9.67
CA GLY A 157 22.73 -0.52 9.23
C GLY A 157 23.89 -1.49 8.97
N ARG A 158 23.77 -2.78 9.32
CA ARG A 158 24.81 -3.78 9.07
C ARG A 158 24.82 -4.19 7.60
N ALA A 159 25.97 -4.02 6.96
CA ALA A 159 26.20 -4.49 5.58
C ALA A 159 25.83 -5.97 5.36
N GLY A 160 26.11 -6.83 6.34
CA GLY A 160 25.73 -8.25 6.27
C GLY A 160 24.21 -8.47 6.25
N TYR A 161 23.47 -7.71 7.07
CA TYR A 161 22.00 -7.75 7.09
C TYR A 161 21.45 -7.23 5.75
N GLN A 162 21.92 -6.07 5.29
CA GLN A 162 21.53 -5.45 4.02
C GLN A 162 21.75 -6.39 2.83
N GLN A 163 22.94 -7.00 2.76
CA GLN A 163 23.27 -7.95 1.70
C GLN A 163 22.31 -9.16 1.73
N ARG A 164 22.11 -9.77 2.90
CA ARG A 164 21.26 -10.95 3.05
C ARG A 164 19.79 -10.65 2.75
N TRP A 165 19.27 -9.54 3.27
CA TRP A 165 17.91 -9.09 3.01
C TRP A 165 17.71 -8.87 1.51
N GLY A 166 18.61 -8.13 0.86
CA GLY A 166 18.57 -7.87 -0.57
C GLY A 166 18.65 -9.15 -1.42
N ASP A 167 19.52 -10.10 -1.04
CA ASP A 167 19.65 -11.40 -1.71
C ASP A 167 18.36 -12.22 -1.65
N ASN A 168 17.80 -12.36 -0.45
CA ASN A 168 16.59 -13.12 -0.21
C ASN A 168 15.39 -12.51 -0.96
N VAL A 169 15.19 -11.20 -0.86
CA VAL A 169 14.09 -10.50 -1.53
C VAL A 169 14.23 -10.57 -3.05
N LEU A 170 15.42 -10.33 -3.61
CA LEU A 170 15.63 -10.45 -5.06
C LEU A 170 15.41 -11.89 -5.59
N ALA A 171 15.75 -12.91 -4.79
CA ALA A 171 15.50 -14.29 -5.16
C ALA A 171 13.99 -14.56 -5.28
N GLU A 172 13.19 -14.12 -4.32
CA GLU A 172 11.73 -14.26 -4.36
C GLU A 172 11.08 -13.45 -5.48
N LEU A 173 11.49 -12.18 -5.66
CA LEU A 173 11.00 -11.30 -6.74
C LEU A 173 11.15 -11.96 -8.12
N ARG A 174 12.34 -12.51 -8.39
CA ARG A 174 12.65 -13.19 -9.67
C ARG A 174 11.90 -14.51 -9.82
N LYS A 175 11.84 -15.31 -8.75
CA LYS A 175 11.24 -16.65 -8.78
C LYS A 175 9.73 -16.60 -9.03
N TYR A 176 9.07 -15.57 -8.52
CA TYR A 176 7.61 -15.55 -8.43
C TYR A 176 6.93 -14.41 -9.20
N HIS A 177 7.67 -13.71 -10.07
CA HIS A 177 7.12 -12.70 -11.00
C HIS A 177 6.44 -11.49 -10.32
N TRP A 178 6.92 -11.10 -9.15
CA TRP A 178 6.52 -9.85 -8.50
C TRP A 178 6.99 -8.64 -9.32
N ASP A 179 6.24 -7.52 -9.27
CA ASP A 179 6.70 -6.26 -9.85
C ASP A 179 7.66 -5.49 -8.91
N GLY A 180 7.65 -5.84 -7.62
CA GLY A 180 8.48 -5.20 -6.61
C GLY A 180 8.14 -5.63 -5.20
N VAL A 181 8.73 -4.93 -4.24
CA VAL A 181 8.55 -5.14 -2.80
C VAL A 181 8.00 -3.87 -2.16
N MET A 182 6.99 -4.04 -1.31
CA MET A 182 6.59 -3.05 -0.32
C MET A 182 7.41 -3.32 0.94
N MET A 183 8.14 -2.31 1.40
CA MET A 183 9.17 -2.44 2.45
C MET A 183 8.63 -1.84 3.74
N ASP A 184 7.98 -2.67 4.56
CA ASP A 184 7.30 -2.22 5.78
C ASP A 184 8.29 -1.86 6.89
N ASP A 185 7.85 -1.06 7.85
CA ASP A 185 8.67 -0.56 8.96
C ASP A 185 9.98 0.08 8.48
N THR A 186 9.91 0.92 7.45
CA THR A 186 11.05 1.76 7.04
C THR A 186 11.05 3.02 7.89
N LEU A 187 11.63 2.91 9.08
CA LEU A 187 11.49 3.90 10.14
C LEU A 187 12.50 5.05 10.00
N THR A 188 12.06 6.27 10.31
CA THR A 188 12.95 7.45 10.43
C THR A 188 13.35 7.75 11.88
N TYR A 189 12.71 7.12 12.85
CA TYR A 189 12.93 7.25 14.30
C TYR A 189 12.49 5.97 15.02
N LEU A 190 12.78 5.85 16.32
CA LEU A 190 12.41 4.70 17.14
C LEU A 190 10.90 4.76 17.50
N SER A 191 10.04 4.41 16.54
CA SER A 191 8.58 4.55 16.64
C SER A 191 7.86 3.47 17.45
N HIS A 192 8.50 2.30 17.64
CA HIS A 192 7.89 1.16 18.34
C HIS A 192 8.30 1.10 19.82
N PRO A 193 7.33 0.99 20.74
CA PRO A 193 7.64 0.72 22.14
C PRO A 193 8.19 -0.70 22.32
N THR A 194 9.18 -0.87 23.20
CA THR A 194 9.84 -2.17 23.41
C THR A 194 9.34 -2.85 24.69
N VAL A 195 9.39 -4.18 24.71
CA VAL A 195 9.07 -4.95 25.90
C VAL A 195 10.02 -4.56 27.03
N GLY A 196 9.44 -4.05 28.13
CA GLY A 196 10.19 -3.60 29.31
C GLY A 196 10.99 -2.32 29.10
N ASP A 197 10.59 -1.47 28.14
CA ASP A 197 11.23 -0.17 27.83
C ASP A 197 12.74 -0.28 27.55
N ARG A 198 13.16 -1.43 27.02
CA ARG A 198 14.55 -1.71 26.64
C ARG A 198 15.02 -0.78 25.54
N LYS A 199 16.26 -0.32 25.65
CA LYS A 199 16.92 0.55 24.67
C LYS A 199 18.02 -0.22 23.96
N SER A 200 18.07 -0.11 22.64
CA SER A 200 19.13 -0.74 21.85
C SER A 200 20.46 -0.05 22.12
N VAL A 201 21.54 -0.84 22.17
CA VAL A 201 22.91 -0.32 22.17
C VAL A 201 23.44 -0.07 20.76
N GLN A 202 22.91 -0.79 19.77
CA GLN A 202 23.30 -0.66 18.36
C GLN A 202 22.65 0.56 17.70
N ILE A 203 21.35 0.78 17.99
CA ILE A 203 20.55 1.90 17.47
C ILE A 203 19.95 2.66 18.67
N PRO A 204 20.75 3.45 19.41
CA PRO A 204 20.32 4.04 20.68
C PRO A 204 19.46 5.31 20.55
N THR A 205 19.35 5.89 19.35
CA THR A 205 18.70 7.19 19.11
C THR A 205 17.92 7.19 17.80
N ASP A 206 17.02 8.16 17.65
CA ASP A 206 16.31 8.41 16.40
C ASP A 206 17.27 8.71 15.24
N GLN A 207 18.33 9.49 15.49
CA GLN A 207 19.36 9.75 14.48
C GLN A 207 20.07 8.47 14.05
N ALA A 208 20.39 7.57 14.98
CA ALA A 208 20.99 6.28 14.61
C ALA A 208 20.03 5.43 13.76
N MET A 209 18.72 5.49 14.03
CA MET A 209 17.72 4.81 13.18
C MET A 209 17.67 5.45 11.80
N TYR A 210 17.66 6.78 11.71
CA TYR A 210 17.69 7.52 10.45
C TYR A 210 18.88 7.11 9.59
N ASP A 211 20.10 7.15 10.16
CA ASP A 211 21.33 6.81 9.46
C ASP A 211 21.35 5.33 9.02
N ALA A 212 20.84 4.43 9.87
CA ALA A 212 20.74 3.01 9.56
C ALA A 212 19.74 2.75 8.41
N THR A 213 18.60 3.43 8.42
CA THR A 213 17.60 3.34 7.34
C THR A 213 18.12 3.93 6.04
N GLU A 214 18.79 5.09 6.08
CA GLU A 214 19.40 5.66 4.87
C GLU A 214 20.42 4.70 4.25
N SER A 215 21.33 4.16 5.07
CA SER A 215 22.30 3.14 4.65
C SER A 215 21.61 1.92 4.04
N PHE A 216 20.54 1.45 4.66
CA PHE A 216 19.76 0.32 4.15
C PHE A 216 19.12 0.65 2.79
N LEU A 217 18.49 1.81 2.64
CA LEU A 217 17.84 2.20 1.38
C LEU A 217 18.86 2.35 0.23
N ASP A 218 20.02 2.94 0.48
CA ASP A 218 21.09 3.04 -0.52
C ASP A 218 21.53 1.67 -1.04
N HIS A 219 21.87 0.76 -0.13
CA HIS A 219 22.41 -0.54 -0.48
C HIS A 219 21.37 -1.56 -0.96
N VAL A 220 20.13 -1.47 -0.46
CA VAL A 220 19.09 -2.47 -0.73
C VAL A 220 18.07 -1.97 -1.75
N ALA A 221 17.42 -0.83 -1.51
CA ALA A 221 16.41 -0.32 -2.43
C ALA A 221 17.03 0.08 -3.78
N GLY A 222 18.22 0.70 -3.75
CA GLY A 222 19.01 0.99 -4.95
C GLY A 222 19.32 -0.27 -5.78
N ARG A 223 19.72 -1.36 -5.11
CA ARG A 223 19.99 -2.65 -5.77
C ARG A 223 18.74 -3.29 -6.36
N ILE A 224 17.59 -3.21 -5.67
CA ILE A 224 16.30 -3.73 -6.16
C ILE A 224 15.87 -2.98 -7.43
N LYS A 225 16.00 -1.65 -7.44
CA LYS A 225 15.74 -0.82 -8.61
C LYS A 225 16.65 -1.16 -9.79
N GLN A 226 17.94 -1.30 -9.54
CA GLN A 226 18.91 -1.67 -10.59
C GLN A 226 18.58 -3.05 -11.18
N ALA A 227 17.99 -3.95 -10.41
CA ALA A 227 17.51 -5.24 -10.88
C ALA A 227 16.16 -5.18 -11.65
N GLY A 228 15.58 -3.98 -11.82
CA GLY A 228 14.35 -3.76 -12.60
C GLY A 228 13.04 -3.90 -11.82
N PHE A 229 13.10 -4.01 -10.49
CA PHE A 229 11.93 -4.14 -9.61
C PHE A 229 11.61 -2.84 -8.88
N MET A 230 10.37 -2.69 -8.43
CA MET A 230 9.98 -1.58 -7.57
C MET A 230 10.43 -1.82 -6.12
N ALA A 231 10.97 -0.78 -5.49
CA ALA A 231 11.21 -0.70 -4.04
C ALA A 231 10.30 0.41 -3.50
N VAL A 232 9.30 0.06 -2.69
CA VAL A 232 8.26 0.98 -2.19
C VAL A 232 8.21 0.89 -0.67
N PRO A 233 8.95 1.72 0.07
CA PRO A 233 8.94 1.64 1.53
C PRO A 233 7.70 2.27 2.15
N ASN A 234 7.18 1.65 3.22
CA ASN A 234 6.22 2.27 4.13
C ASN A 234 6.99 3.16 5.10
N VAL A 235 6.89 4.47 4.89
CA VAL A 235 7.75 5.45 5.56
C VAL A 235 7.07 6.07 6.77
N THR A 236 7.76 6.07 7.91
CA THR A 236 7.34 6.81 9.09
C THR A 236 7.78 8.27 8.95
N VAL A 237 6.83 9.20 8.79
CA VAL A 237 7.12 10.64 8.74
C VAL A 237 6.03 11.45 9.45
N GLU A 238 6.41 12.64 9.88
CA GLU A 238 5.54 13.59 10.58
C GLU A 238 5.51 14.95 9.87
N TRP A 239 4.68 15.86 10.38
CA TRP A 239 4.42 17.18 9.77
C TRP A 239 5.69 18.02 9.55
N ASN A 240 6.69 17.89 10.43
CA ASN A 240 7.95 18.64 10.39
C ASN A 240 9.12 17.86 9.77
N THR A 241 8.99 16.55 9.56
CA THR A 241 10.09 15.69 9.05
C THR A 241 9.88 15.21 7.63
N TRP A 242 8.63 15.12 7.15
CA TRP A 242 8.33 14.50 5.85
C TRP A 242 9.16 15.08 4.71
N ARG A 243 9.37 16.41 4.69
CA ARG A 243 10.02 17.05 3.55
C ARG A 243 11.50 16.71 3.46
N ALA A 244 12.22 16.75 4.59
CA ALA A 244 13.62 16.36 4.64
C ALA A 244 13.77 14.89 4.21
N VAL A 245 12.97 13.99 4.77
CA VAL A 245 12.98 12.56 4.43
C VAL A 245 12.71 12.32 2.94
N MET A 246 11.70 13.00 2.37
CA MET A 246 11.39 12.86 0.95
C MET A 246 12.53 13.40 0.06
N GLU A 247 13.17 14.51 0.44
CA GLU A 247 14.29 15.09 -0.29
C GLU A 247 15.55 14.22 -0.20
N ASP A 248 15.81 13.64 0.98
CA ASP A 248 17.00 12.83 1.26
C ASP A 248 16.91 11.43 0.66
N TRP A 249 15.74 10.78 0.65
CA TRP A 249 15.67 9.33 0.37
C TRP A 249 14.96 8.96 -0.93
N THR A 250 14.25 9.88 -1.58
CA THR A 250 13.44 9.54 -2.78
C THR A 250 14.29 8.99 -3.93
N HIS A 251 15.56 9.39 -4.07
CA HIS A 251 16.41 8.85 -5.13
C HIS A 251 16.78 7.38 -4.95
N TYR A 252 16.75 6.85 -3.72
CA TYR A 252 17.00 5.43 -3.44
C TYR A 252 15.83 4.52 -3.84
N VAL A 253 14.60 5.05 -3.92
CA VAL A 253 13.37 4.24 -3.98
C VAL A 253 12.58 4.43 -5.28
N SER A 254 11.57 3.60 -5.49
CA SER A 254 10.69 3.65 -6.69
C SER A 254 9.38 4.38 -6.43
N GLY A 255 9.03 4.58 -5.16
CA GLY A 255 7.78 5.12 -4.67
C GLY A 255 7.75 5.03 -3.15
N TRP A 256 6.68 5.52 -2.56
CA TRP A 256 6.45 5.47 -1.12
C TRP A 256 5.09 4.89 -0.82
N GLU A 257 4.96 4.32 0.37
CA GLU A 257 3.71 4.05 1.04
C GLU A 257 3.63 4.93 2.29
N ASN A 258 2.42 5.40 2.60
CA ASN A 258 2.19 6.12 3.84
C ASN A 258 0.79 5.86 4.39
N GLU A 259 0.77 5.40 5.63
CA GLU A 259 -0.44 5.04 6.34
C GLU A 259 -1.13 6.23 7.02
N TYR A 260 -2.38 6.00 7.41
CA TYR A 260 -3.25 6.98 8.07
C TYR A 260 -3.36 8.27 7.26
N PHE A 261 -3.68 8.19 5.97
CA PHE A 261 -3.61 9.34 5.06
C PHE A 261 -4.59 10.48 5.43
N VAL A 262 -5.79 10.16 5.95
CA VAL A 262 -6.79 11.19 6.33
C VAL A 262 -7.32 11.09 7.75
N LYS A 263 -6.94 10.07 8.51
CA LYS A 263 -7.36 9.85 9.90
C LYS A 263 -6.43 8.89 10.64
N TRP A 264 -6.40 9.00 11.96
CA TRP A 264 -5.81 8.01 12.86
C TRP A 264 -6.72 6.80 13.03
N GLY A 265 -6.16 5.72 13.59
CA GLY A 265 -6.90 4.53 14.00
C GLY A 265 -7.34 3.65 12.84
N LEU A 266 -7.67 2.39 13.16
CA LEU A 266 -8.01 1.38 12.17
C LEU A 266 -9.51 1.35 11.85
N ASP A 267 -10.35 1.68 12.81
CA ASP A 267 -11.81 1.69 12.67
C ASP A 267 -12.37 3.12 12.52
N ARG A 268 -13.70 3.24 12.46
CA ARG A 268 -14.41 4.53 12.32
C ARG A 268 -14.24 5.50 13.48
N SER A 269 -13.78 5.05 14.65
CA SER A 269 -13.67 5.89 15.85
C SER A 269 -12.50 6.87 15.78
N GLY A 270 -11.53 6.58 14.92
CA GLY A 270 -10.31 7.36 14.80
C GLY A 270 -10.53 8.78 14.29
N ALA A 271 -9.80 9.73 14.88
CA ALA A 271 -9.91 11.14 14.57
C ALA A 271 -9.46 11.45 13.14
N ARG A 272 -10.28 12.20 12.40
CA ARG A 272 -9.95 12.72 11.07
C ARG A 272 -8.98 13.88 11.19
N PHE A 273 -8.07 13.98 10.23
CA PHE A 273 -7.09 15.06 10.21
C PHE A 273 -7.74 16.39 9.83
N VAL A 274 -7.23 17.44 10.48
CA VAL A 274 -7.67 18.82 10.35
C VAL A 274 -6.45 19.73 10.51
N GLY A 275 -6.47 20.92 9.92
CA GLY A 275 -5.39 21.89 10.06
C GLY A 275 -4.05 21.32 9.57
N ALA A 276 -3.01 21.45 10.41
CA ALA A 276 -1.65 21.02 10.08
C ALA A 276 -1.59 19.53 9.70
N ASP A 277 -2.29 18.65 10.42
CA ASP A 277 -2.29 17.20 10.17
C ASP A 277 -2.77 16.83 8.77
N TRP A 278 -3.81 17.52 8.28
CA TRP A 278 -4.30 17.29 6.93
C TRP A 278 -3.39 17.95 5.89
N GLN A 279 -2.89 19.15 6.19
CA GLN A 279 -2.10 19.95 5.28
C GLN A 279 -0.79 19.25 4.87
N TRP A 280 -0.03 18.70 5.83
CA TRP A 280 1.25 18.09 5.49
C TRP A 280 1.10 16.82 4.66
N LYS A 281 0.07 15.99 4.92
CA LYS A 281 -0.25 14.80 4.08
C LYS A 281 -0.53 15.21 2.63
N MET A 282 -1.24 16.31 2.46
CA MET A 282 -1.57 16.87 1.16
C MET A 282 -0.37 17.46 0.43
N GLU A 283 0.49 18.17 1.16
CA GLU A 283 1.73 18.72 0.62
C GLU A 283 2.72 17.64 0.23
N MET A 284 2.90 16.61 1.06
CA MET A 284 3.72 15.44 0.73
C MET A 284 3.21 14.72 -0.51
N SER A 285 1.91 14.41 -0.57
CA SER A 285 1.31 13.75 -1.73
C SER A 285 1.46 14.59 -3.02
N ALA A 286 1.27 15.91 -2.93
CA ALA A 286 1.51 16.81 -4.06
C ALA A 286 2.98 16.84 -4.50
N TRP A 287 3.90 16.93 -3.55
CA TRP A 287 5.34 16.98 -3.81
C TRP A 287 5.82 15.75 -4.59
N LEU A 288 5.31 14.57 -4.21
CA LEU A 288 5.56 13.29 -4.89
C LEU A 288 4.91 13.25 -6.28
N ALA A 289 3.65 13.68 -6.38
CA ALA A 289 2.92 13.73 -7.65
C ALA A 289 3.60 14.64 -8.69
N ASP A 290 4.11 15.80 -8.27
CA ASP A 290 4.84 16.74 -9.13
C ASP A 290 6.15 16.15 -9.68
N ARG A 291 6.72 15.15 -8.97
CA ARG A 291 7.95 14.44 -9.34
C ARG A 291 7.72 13.08 -9.98
N ASN A 292 6.46 12.69 -10.22
CA ASN A 292 6.09 11.36 -10.73
C ASN A 292 6.56 10.21 -9.85
N VAL A 293 6.66 10.44 -8.54
CA VAL A 293 6.94 9.39 -7.57
C VAL A 293 5.60 8.81 -7.12
N PRO A 294 5.36 7.50 -7.28
CA PRO A 294 4.16 6.84 -6.76
C PRO A 294 4.07 7.00 -5.24
N LEU A 295 2.89 7.38 -4.76
CA LEU A 295 2.49 7.24 -3.36
C LEU A 295 1.36 6.21 -3.26
N LEU A 296 1.51 5.22 -2.38
CA LEU A 296 0.42 4.36 -1.91
C LEU A 296 -0.15 4.99 -0.65
N ALA A 297 -1.22 5.75 -0.80
CA ALA A 297 -1.86 6.47 0.29
C ALA A 297 -2.91 5.57 0.95
N ILE A 298 -2.66 5.13 2.19
CA ILE A 298 -3.50 4.17 2.90
C ILE A 298 -4.38 4.86 3.93
N THR A 299 -5.65 4.47 3.99
CA THR A 299 -6.53 4.81 5.10
C THR A 299 -7.33 3.60 5.53
N TYR A 300 -7.40 3.41 6.84
CA TYR A 300 -8.20 2.36 7.49
C TYR A 300 -9.54 2.92 7.98
N SER A 301 -10.62 2.15 7.82
CA SER A 301 -11.88 2.33 8.56
C SER A 301 -12.76 1.10 8.39
N ASN A 302 -13.94 1.08 9.01
CA ASN A 302 -14.93 0.04 8.74
C ASN A 302 -15.40 0.05 7.28
N ARG A 303 -15.70 -1.13 6.74
CA ARG A 303 -16.16 -1.30 5.34
C ARG A 303 -17.46 -0.55 5.02
N ASP A 304 -18.30 -0.28 5.99
CA ASP A 304 -19.54 0.50 5.88
C ASP A 304 -19.34 2.00 6.21
N ASP A 305 -18.11 2.46 6.50
CA ASP A 305 -17.80 3.88 6.67
C ASP A 305 -17.66 4.57 5.31
N LEU A 306 -18.82 4.79 4.70
CA LEU A 306 -18.95 5.38 3.37
C LEU A 306 -18.42 6.82 3.32
N ALA A 307 -18.45 7.52 4.45
CA ALA A 307 -17.97 8.89 4.57
C ALA A 307 -16.44 8.94 4.50
N ILE A 308 -15.74 8.08 5.25
CA ILE A 308 -14.28 8.00 5.16
C ILE A 308 -13.81 7.48 3.81
N GLN A 309 -14.47 6.47 3.24
CA GLN A 309 -14.12 5.98 1.89
C GLN A 309 -14.14 7.12 0.85
N THR A 310 -15.18 7.97 0.91
CA THR A 310 -15.29 9.13 0.03
C THR A 310 -14.26 10.20 0.37
N TYR A 311 -14.04 10.48 1.65
CA TYR A 311 -13.08 11.51 2.09
C TYR A 311 -11.64 11.15 1.71
N HIS A 312 -11.22 9.91 1.95
CA HIS A 312 -9.93 9.37 1.52
C HIS A 312 -9.73 9.52 0.01
N ARG A 313 -10.68 9.00 -0.77
CA ARG A 313 -10.61 9.02 -2.22
C ARG A 313 -10.61 10.45 -2.78
N ALA A 314 -11.44 11.33 -2.23
CA ALA A 314 -11.49 12.73 -2.64
C ALA A 314 -10.18 13.47 -2.33
N THR A 315 -9.61 13.23 -1.15
CA THR A 315 -8.33 13.82 -0.70
C THR A 315 -7.17 13.37 -1.59
N TRP A 316 -7.11 12.08 -1.93
CA TRP A 316 -6.15 11.57 -2.91
C TRP A 316 -6.32 12.21 -4.29
N LEU A 317 -7.56 12.31 -4.79
CA LEU A 317 -7.85 12.94 -6.09
C LEU A 317 -7.53 14.44 -6.11
N LEU A 318 -7.36 15.12 -4.98
CA LEU A 318 -6.84 16.50 -5.03
C LEU A 318 -5.37 16.57 -5.42
N THR A 319 -4.57 15.54 -5.12
CA THR A 319 -3.11 15.55 -5.30
C THR A 319 -2.63 14.69 -6.46
N TRP A 320 -3.35 13.62 -6.81
CA TRP A 320 -2.97 12.71 -7.88
C TRP A 320 -2.65 13.42 -9.22
N ASN A 321 -1.54 13.05 -9.86
CA ASN A 321 -1.07 13.66 -11.12
C ASN A 321 -1.68 13.01 -12.38
N GLY A 322 -2.57 12.02 -12.22
CA GLY A 322 -3.12 11.28 -13.36
C GLY A 322 -2.22 10.14 -13.87
N ARG A 323 -1.07 9.87 -13.23
CA ARG A 323 -0.03 8.96 -13.73
C ARG A 323 0.40 7.91 -12.71
N THR A 324 0.82 8.32 -11.51
CA THR A 324 1.52 7.46 -10.54
C THR A 324 0.79 7.38 -9.21
N GLY A 325 1.03 6.28 -8.47
CA GLY A 325 0.46 6.05 -7.13
C GLY A 325 -0.98 5.57 -7.12
N ALA A 326 -1.48 5.29 -5.92
CA ALA A 326 -2.83 4.81 -5.68
C ALA A 326 -3.37 5.24 -4.31
N SER A 327 -4.67 5.51 -4.25
CA SER A 327 -5.41 5.49 -2.98
C SER A 327 -5.79 4.06 -2.62
N ILE A 328 -5.50 3.65 -1.40
CA ILE A 328 -5.82 2.33 -0.85
C ILE A 328 -6.70 2.52 0.39
N PHE A 329 -7.90 1.93 0.39
CA PHE A 329 -8.75 1.90 1.57
C PHE A 329 -8.75 0.48 2.12
N VAL A 330 -8.41 0.31 3.39
CA VAL A 330 -8.30 -1.00 4.03
C VAL A 330 -9.43 -1.11 5.07
N PRO A 331 -10.39 -2.02 4.86
CA PRO A 331 -11.40 -2.35 5.85
C PRO A 331 -10.79 -2.82 7.18
N TYR A 332 -11.43 -2.45 8.30
CA TYR A 332 -11.07 -2.96 9.62
C TYR A 332 -11.50 -4.42 9.81
N GLU A 333 -12.60 -4.82 9.17
CA GLU A 333 -13.11 -6.18 9.26
C GLU A 333 -12.24 -7.15 8.48
N ALA A 334 -11.91 -8.30 9.06
CA ALA A 334 -11.22 -9.37 8.35
C ALA A 334 -12.13 -10.07 7.32
N ASN A 335 -11.54 -10.60 6.24
CA ASN A 335 -12.24 -11.41 5.24
C ASN A 335 -13.40 -10.66 4.55
N VAL A 336 -13.24 -9.37 4.31
CA VAL A 336 -14.22 -8.58 3.56
C VAL A 336 -13.60 -8.05 2.26
N ASP A 337 -14.45 -7.65 1.32
CA ASP A 337 -14.01 -7.10 0.05
C ASP A 337 -13.38 -5.70 0.20
N HIS A 338 -12.10 -5.56 -0.14
CA HIS A 338 -11.35 -4.29 -0.08
C HIS A 338 -11.63 -3.40 -1.29
N TRP A 339 -12.25 -3.91 -2.36
CA TRP A 339 -12.61 -3.15 -3.55
C TRP A 339 -14.01 -2.52 -3.40
N THR A 340 -14.09 -1.33 -2.80
CA THR A 340 -15.39 -0.64 -2.64
C THR A 340 -15.65 0.42 -3.71
N ALA A 341 -16.90 0.55 -4.15
CA ALA A 341 -17.26 1.51 -5.19
C ALA A 341 -16.97 2.98 -4.82
N ARG A 342 -16.95 3.33 -3.53
CA ARG A 342 -16.68 4.69 -3.06
C ARG A 342 -15.19 4.99 -2.93
N SER A 343 -14.39 4.03 -2.48
CA SER A 343 -12.94 4.22 -2.36
C SER A 343 -12.22 4.10 -3.71
N THR A 344 -12.84 3.45 -4.70
CA THR A 344 -12.21 3.18 -6.02
C THR A 344 -12.81 3.97 -7.18
N VAL A 345 -13.71 4.93 -6.90
CA VAL A 345 -14.40 5.67 -7.97
C VAL A 345 -13.42 6.34 -8.93
N ALA A 346 -13.59 6.10 -10.23
CA ALA A 346 -12.87 6.76 -11.29
C ALA A 346 -13.68 7.96 -11.83
N ILE A 347 -13.00 9.10 -11.98
CA ILE A 347 -13.55 10.33 -12.58
C ILE A 347 -12.65 10.88 -13.69
N GLY A 348 -11.79 10.05 -14.26
CA GLY A 348 -10.87 10.42 -15.35
C GLY A 348 -9.52 10.92 -14.85
N THR A 349 -8.88 11.79 -15.63
CA THR A 349 -7.58 12.42 -15.34
C THR A 349 -7.76 13.88 -14.95
N PRO A 350 -6.85 14.47 -14.15
CA PRO A 350 -6.98 15.86 -13.73
C PRO A 350 -6.86 16.80 -14.94
N THR A 351 -7.72 17.81 -15.01
CA THR A 351 -7.72 18.82 -16.10
C THR A 351 -7.16 20.17 -15.67
N GLU A 352 -6.94 20.35 -14.36
CA GLU A 352 -6.47 21.59 -13.76
C GLU A 352 -5.73 21.34 -12.45
N ALA A 353 -5.08 22.37 -11.94
CA ALA A 353 -4.55 22.40 -10.58
C ALA A 353 -5.69 22.49 -9.55
N ARG A 354 -5.47 21.91 -8.37
CA ARG A 354 -6.38 22.10 -7.23
C ARG A 354 -6.42 23.56 -6.80
N HIS A 355 -7.57 24.05 -6.35
CA HIS A 355 -7.73 25.41 -5.83
C HIS A 355 -8.76 25.45 -4.70
N VAL A 356 -8.69 26.48 -3.85
CA VAL A 356 -9.73 26.74 -2.83
C VAL A 356 -10.91 27.44 -3.51
N VAL A 357 -12.13 27.02 -3.20
CA VAL A 357 -13.35 27.65 -3.70
C VAL A 357 -13.63 28.91 -2.88
N GLY A 358 -13.34 30.07 -3.46
CA GLY A 358 -13.50 31.37 -2.79
C GLY A 358 -12.75 31.42 -1.45
N SER A 359 -13.42 31.89 -0.40
CA SER A 359 -12.90 31.93 0.98
C SER A 359 -13.43 30.78 1.86
N THR A 360 -13.99 29.72 1.26
CA THR A 360 -14.73 28.68 2.00
C THR A 360 -13.83 27.71 2.78
N GLY A 361 -12.58 27.57 2.37
CA GLY A 361 -11.66 26.52 2.81
C GLY A 361 -11.88 25.17 2.14
N VAL A 362 -12.89 25.02 1.26
CA VAL A 362 -13.11 23.81 0.48
C VAL A 362 -12.21 23.82 -0.74
N TRP A 363 -11.46 22.74 -0.94
CA TRP A 363 -10.62 22.52 -2.11
C TRP A 363 -11.40 21.83 -3.22
N ARG A 364 -11.17 22.24 -4.46
CA ARG A 364 -11.72 21.62 -5.67
C ARG A 364 -10.60 21.23 -6.62
N ARG A 365 -10.82 20.15 -7.37
CA ARG A 365 -10.06 19.83 -8.58
C ARG A 365 -10.95 19.18 -9.62
N ASN A 366 -10.98 19.75 -10.82
CA ASN A 366 -11.70 19.18 -11.96
C ASN A 366 -10.91 18.06 -12.65
N TYR A 367 -11.68 17.14 -13.22
CA TYR A 367 -11.23 15.96 -13.93
C TYR A 367 -12.01 15.79 -15.24
N THR A 368 -11.47 14.99 -16.17
CA THR A 368 -12.10 14.77 -17.49
C THR A 368 -13.50 14.17 -17.43
N ALA A 369 -13.84 13.41 -16.38
CA ALA A 369 -15.17 12.82 -16.19
C ALA A 369 -15.80 13.21 -14.84
N GLY A 370 -15.37 14.30 -14.21
CA GLY A 370 -15.92 14.70 -12.92
C GLY A 370 -15.20 15.85 -12.20
N THR A 371 -15.47 15.96 -10.90
CA THR A 371 -14.74 16.84 -9.99
C THR A 371 -14.69 16.21 -8.61
N THR A 372 -13.66 16.56 -7.85
CA THR A 372 -13.61 16.29 -6.42
C THR A 372 -13.66 17.60 -5.63
N LEU A 373 -14.28 17.54 -4.45
CA LEU A 373 -14.35 18.59 -3.45
C LEU A 373 -13.91 18.01 -2.11
N VAL A 374 -13.07 18.71 -1.36
CA VAL A 374 -12.62 18.28 -0.03
C VAL A 374 -12.71 19.45 0.92
N ASN A 375 -13.38 19.23 2.04
CA ASN A 375 -13.53 20.19 3.11
C ASN A 375 -12.70 19.71 4.32
N PRO A 376 -11.46 20.20 4.47
CA PRO A 376 -10.63 19.90 5.63
C PRO A 376 -10.96 20.78 6.84
N THR A 377 -12.00 21.63 6.77
CA THR A 377 -12.39 22.52 7.87
C THR A 377 -13.37 21.83 8.82
N THR A 378 -13.61 22.47 9.97
CA THR A 378 -14.55 22.00 11.00
C THR A 378 -16.00 22.41 10.74
N GLN A 379 -16.30 23.10 9.64
CA GLN A 379 -17.64 23.57 9.33
C GLN A 379 -18.11 23.07 7.96
N ALA A 380 -19.38 22.68 7.86
CA ALA A 380 -19.97 22.35 6.57
C ALA A 380 -20.03 23.58 5.65
N ARG A 381 -19.92 23.35 4.35
CA ARG A 381 -19.95 24.40 3.32
C ARG A 381 -20.83 23.96 2.16
N SER A 382 -21.71 24.86 1.70
CA SER A 382 -22.45 24.67 0.46
C SER A 382 -21.62 25.22 -0.70
N ILE A 383 -21.39 24.39 -1.72
CA ILE A 383 -20.56 24.74 -2.87
C ILE A 383 -21.42 24.65 -4.14
N ASP A 384 -21.46 25.73 -4.91
CA ASP A 384 -21.99 25.71 -6.27
C ASP A 384 -20.99 24.98 -7.18
N VAL A 385 -21.47 23.97 -7.89
CA VAL A 385 -20.67 23.19 -8.84
C VAL A 385 -21.06 23.48 -10.28
N GLY A 386 -22.13 24.26 -10.51
CA GLY A 386 -22.70 24.51 -11.82
C GLY A 386 -23.48 23.31 -12.37
N PRO A 387 -24.12 23.47 -13.55
CA PRO A 387 -24.85 22.38 -14.21
C PRO A 387 -23.92 21.27 -14.73
N GLY A 388 -24.50 20.12 -15.07
CA GLY A 388 -23.79 18.98 -15.70
C GLY A 388 -23.07 18.03 -14.75
N TYR A 389 -23.23 18.22 -13.43
CA TYR A 389 -22.67 17.33 -12.43
C TYR A 389 -23.71 16.40 -11.81
N TYR A 390 -23.26 15.18 -11.48
CA TYR A 390 -24.05 14.11 -10.92
C TYR A 390 -23.37 13.54 -9.68
N ARG A 391 -24.15 13.30 -8.63
CA ARG A 391 -23.74 12.45 -7.50
C ARG A 391 -23.47 11.04 -8.01
N LEU A 392 -22.72 10.24 -7.23
CA LEU A 392 -22.39 8.86 -7.62
C LEU A 392 -23.62 7.94 -7.78
N ASN A 393 -24.76 8.31 -7.19
CA ASN A 393 -26.05 7.62 -7.38
C ASN A 393 -26.85 8.12 -8.61
N GLY A 394 -26.27 8.95 -9.47
CA GLY A 394 -26.91 9.46 -10.69
C GLY A 394 -27.79 10.69 -10.48
N ARG A 395 -27.95 11.21 -9.26
CA ARG A 395 -28.72 12.44 -9.02
C ARG A 395 -27.97 13.67 -9.54
N GLN A 396 -28.59 14.41 -10.46
CA GLN A 396 -28.08 15.70 -10.93
C GLN A 396 -28.04 16.74 -9.80
N VAL A 397 -27.00 17.55 -9.78
CA VAL A 397 -26.80 18.62 -8.80
C VAL A 397 -26.21 19.86 -9.47
N THR A 398 -26.63 21.03 -9.00
CA THR A 398 -25.97 22.31 -9.27
C THR A 398 -25.23 22.84 -8.05
N SER A 399 -25.57 22.35 -6.85
CA SER A 399 -24.88 22.67 -5.60
C SER A 399 -24.81 21.44 -4.70
N VAL A 400 -23.77 21.40 -3.86
CA VAL A 400 -23.53 20.32 -2.90
C VAL A 400 -23.14 20.86 -1.54
N ASN A 401 -23.76 20.35 -0.49
CA ASN A 401 -23.22 20.47 0.85
C ASN A 401 -22.02 19.52 1.00
N VAL A 402 -20.88 20.07 1.42
CA VAL A 402 -19.65 19.35 1.76
C VAL A 402 -19.49 19.42 3.28
N PRO A 403 -19.78 18.34 4.03
CA PRO A 403 -19.65 18.33 5.48
C PRO A 403 -18.23 18.65 5.94
N ALA A 404 -18.08 19.04 7.21
CA ALA A 404 -16.78 19.20 7.85
C ALA A 404 -15.96 17.90 7.76
N LEU A 405 -14.65 18.02 7.59
CA LEU A 405 -13.69 16.91 7.53
C LEU A 405 -14.15 15.79 6.59
N SER A 406 -14.57 16.16 5.38
CA SER A 406 -15.20 15.24 4.43
C SER A 406 -14.91 15.61 2.98
N GLY A 407 -15.37 14.77 2.05
CA GLY A 407 -15.20 14.96 0.62
C GLY A 407 -16.46 14.60 -0.17
N VAL A 408 -16.56 15.18 -1.36
CA VAL A 408 -17.60 14.88 -2.34
C VAL A 408 -16.93 14.60 -3.68
N ILE A 409 -17.37 13.55 -4.36
CA ILE A 409 -16.95 13.20 -5.70
C ILE A 409 -18.18 13.23 -6.60
N LEU A 410 -18.08 13.96 -7.70
CA LEU A 410 -19.14 14.10 -8.68
C LEU A 410 -18.65 13.62 -10.04
N ARG A 411 -19.54 12.97 -10.79
CA ARG A 411 -19.34 12.65 -12.20
C ARG A 411 -19.84 13.80 -13.06
N ARG A 412 -19.25 13.94 -14.25
CA ARG A 412 -19.69 14.86 -15.29
C ARG A 412 -20.17 14.02 -16.48
N SER A 413 -21.31 14.41 -17.05
CA SER A 413 -21.85 13.85 -18.30
C SER A 413 -21.04 14.25 -19.51
#